data_AF-A0A6U3TA42-F1
#
_entry.id   AF-A0A6U3TA42-F1
#
_cell.length_a   1.000
_cell.length_b   1.000
_cell.length_c   1.000
_cell.angle_alpha   90.00
_cell.angle_beta   90.00
_cell.angle_gamma   90.00
#
_symmetry.space_group_name_H-M   'P 1'
#
loop_
_entity.id
_entity.type
_entity.pdbx_description
1 polymer ?
#
loop_
_entity_poly.entity_id
_entity_poly.type
_entity_poly.pdbx_seq_one_letter_code
_entity_poly.pdbx_strand_id
1 'polypeptide(L)'
;MATAVEDEKSLEIEYKSFKLMLEEPWLKCGRCGENYCGSTEKLLADEFFEYYKIRGGRDIRTCIAVFAQIKAHCWNLGKNRWSKQPYKKIQLFKQVVESNNQANEAEVFTRFKIQIENDIAACMSIAEFCLPPKTTPKPPEAACWICLDDEPDEHGESLERTCACRGSSGYCHINCIANFAAQKNTTFMQRMMTGMSMSADESSKELSVPWTQCPTCNQDYTGTFAWRLAVTFSFQYYSYPYNELRRQVSIETLSRVFLETSQYDMGIGALKKEINLIRTMRKELRTDGKIASGFWMDAGDLNTQKN
;
A
#
# COMPACT_ATOMS: atom_id res chain seq x y z
N MET A 1 34.56 13.35 -15.74
CA MET A 1 33.86 12.89 -14.51
C MET A 1 33.50 14.05 -13.59
N ALA A 2 34.41 14.99 -13.29
CA ALA A 2 34.06 16.18 -12.48
C ALA A 2 32.96 17.07 -13.12
N THR A 3 32.98 17.26 -14.45
CA THR A 3 32.01 18.09 -15.17
C THR A 3 30.58 17.52 -15.18
N ALA A 4 30.42 16.19 -15.27
CA ALA A 4 29.10 15.56 -15.27
C ALA A 4 28.39 15.64 -13.90
N VAL A 5 29.16 15.64 -12.80
CA VAL A 5 28.62 15.77 -11.43
C VAL A 5 28.23 17.22 -11.13
N GLU A 6 28.91 18.19 -11.74
CA GLU A 6 28.55 19.61 -11.64
C GLU A 6 27.28 19.94 -12.45
N ASP A 7 27.12 19.34 -13.63
CA ASP A 7 25.91 19.49 -14.45
C ASP A 7 24.67 18.85 -13.79
N GLU A 8 24.82 17.69 -13.15
CA GLU A 8 23.72 17.01 -12.43
C GLU A 8 23.25 17.81 -11.20
N LYS A 9 24.19 18.41 -10.45
CA LYS A 9 23.85 19.30 -9.32
C LYS A 9 23.22 20.61 -9.76
N SER A 10 23.67 21.17 -10.88
CA SER A 10 23.07 22.38 -11.46
C SER A 10 21.61 22.14 -11.87
N LEU A 11 21.35 21.01 -12.53
CA LEU A 11 20.00 20.59 -12.93
C LEU A 11 19.09 20.27 -11.72
N GLU A 12 19.62 19.68 -10.66
CA GLU A 12 18.85 19.43 -9.43
C GLU A 12 18.47 20.73 -8.71
N ILE A 13 19.34 21.74 -8.73
CA ILE A 13 19.09 23.07 -8.15
C ILE A 13 18.06 23.83 -8.98
N GLU A 14 18.16 23.77 -10.31
CA GLU A 14 17.15 24.36 -11.20
C GLU A 14 15.79 23.69 -11.02
N TYR A 15 15.72 22.36 -11.03
CA TYR A 15 14.47 21.61 -10.83
C TYR A 15 13.82 21.91 -9.46
N LYS A 16 14.60 21.95 -8.37
CA LYS A 16 14.09 22.30 -7.03
C LYS A 16 13.59 23.75 -6.98
N SER A 17 14.31 24.69 -7.59
CA SER A 17 13.88 26.10 -7.66
C SER A 17 12.62 26.27 -8.51
N PHE A 18 12.50 25.55 -9.63
CA PHE A 18 11.32 25.56 -10.47
C PHE A 18 10.10 24.93 -9.79
N LYS A 19 10.28 23.79 -9.10
CA LYS A 19 9.23 23.12 -8.33
C LYS A 19 8.67 24.02 -7.21
N LEU A 20 9.56 24.68 -6.46
CA LEU A 20 9.19 25.63 -5.41
C LEU A 20 8.45 26.86 -5.94
N MET A 21 8.83 27.37 -7.12
CA MET A 21 8.17 28.54 -7.71
C MET A 21 6.81 28.25 -8.34
N LEU A 22 6.58 27.03 -8.84
CA LEU A 22 5.43 26.74 -9.69
C LEU A 22 4.40 25.79 -9.07
N GLU A 23 4.80 24.80 -8.28
CA GLU A 23 3.86 23.82 -7.69
C GLU A 23 3.38 24.22 -6.29
N GLU A 24 4.30 24.68 -5.42
CA GLU A 24 3.97 24.90 -4.00
C GLU A 24 2.95 26.01 -3.71
N PRO A 25 2.92 27.15 -4.42
CA PRO A 25 1.98 28.23 -4.11
C PRO A 25 0.50 27.87 -4.37
N TRP A 26 0.25 26.86 -5.21
CA TRP A 26 -1.10 26.52 -5.68
C TRP A 26 -1.67 25.27 -5.01
N LEU A 27 -0.79 24.37 -4.56
CA LEU A 27 -1.19 23.14 -3.86
C LEU A 27 -1.31 23.31 -2.35
N LYS A 28 -0.95 24.49 -1.80
CA LYS A 28 -1.08 24.81 -0.38
C LYS A 28 -2.17 25.84 -0.12
N CYS A 29 -2.89 25.68 0.98
CA CYS A 29 -3.84 26.67 1.44
C CYS A 29 -3.12 27.94 1.89
N GLY A 30 -3.40 29.08 1.26
CA GLY A 30 -2.79 30.38 1.62
C GLY A 30 -3.09 30.85 3.05
N ARG A 31 -4.03 30.20 3.76
CA ARG A 31 -4.38 30.51 5.15
C ARG A 31 -3.66 29.64 6.18
N CYS A 32 -3.52 28.34 5.94
CA CYS A 32 -2.93 27.41 6.91
C CYS A 32 -1.64 26.72 6.44
N GLY A 33 -1.24 26.89 5.18
CA GLY A 33 -0.02 26.29 4.61
C GLY A 33 -0.10 24.80 4.31
N GLU A 34 -1.20 24.14 4.65
CA GLU A 34 -1.42 22.71 4.39
C GLU A 34 -1.73 22.42 2.93
N ASN A 35 -1.35 21.23 2.45
CA ASN A 35 -1.63 20.82 1.07
C ASN A 35 -3.13 20.51 0.87
N TYR A 36 -3.69 20.90 -0.27
CA TYR A 36 -5.00 20.43 -0.71
C TYR A 36 -4.94 18.93 -1.02
N CYS A 37 -6.02 18.20 -0.74
CA CYS A 37 -6.11 16.76 -1.01
C CYS A 37 -7.46 16.38 -1.65
N GLY A 38 -7.50 15.22 -2.32
CA GLY A 38 -8.74 14.63 -2.83
C GLY A 38 -9.37 15.39 -4.00
N SER A 39 -10.68 15.69 -3.92
CA SER A 39 -11.41 16.38 -4.98
C SER A 39 -10.93 17.82 -5.21
N THR A 40 -10.48 18.49 -4.15
CA THR A 40 -9.99 19.87 -4.22
C THR A 40 -8.64 19.96 -4.92
N GLU A 41 -7.73 19.02 -4.63
CA GLU A 41 -6.44 18.91 -5.33
C GLU A 41 -6.63 18.68 -6.84
N LYS A 42 -7.58 17.81 -7.20
CA LYS A 42 -7.92 17.54 -8.60
C LYS A 42 -8.49 18.78 -9.31
N LEU A 43 -9.46 19.45 -8.69
CA LEU A 43 -10.08 20.64 -9.26
C LEU A 43 -9.04 21.74 -9.51
N LEU A 44 -8.13 21.95 -8.56
CA LEU A 44 -7.05 22.92 -8.70
C LEU A 44 -6.06 22.52 -9.80
N ALA A 45 -5.73 21.24 -9.94
CA ALA A 45 -4.90 20.75 -11.05
C ALA A 45 -5.58 20.97 -12.41
N ASP A 46 -6.89 20.73 -12.51
CA ASP A 46 -7.68 20.94 -13.72
C ASP A 46 -7.79 22.44 -14.09
N GLU A 47 -8.06 23.31 -13.11
CA GLU A 47 -8.10 24.77 -13.31
C GLU A 47 -6.73 25.34 -13.69
N PHE A 48 -5.67 24.87 -13.02
CA PHE A 48 -4.29 25.26 -13.32
C PHE A 48 -3.92 24.89 -14.76
N PHE A 49 -4.28 23.68 -15.19
CA PHE A 49 -4.08 23.24 -16.57
C PHE A 49 -4.83 24.14 -17.58
N GLU A 50 -6.12 24.42 -17.37
CA GLU A 50 -6.91 25.26 -18.28
C GLU A 50 -6.41 26.71 -18.30
N TYR A 51 -5.99 27.28 -17.16
CA TYR A 51 -5.41 28.62 -17.08
C TYR A 51 -4.16 28.78 -17.96
N TYR A 52 -3.26 27.79 -17.96
CA TYR A 52 -2.03 27.82 -18.77
C TYR A 52 -2.27 27.45 -20.24
N LYS A 53 -3.25 26.58 -20.50
CA LYS A 53 -3.71 26.24 -21.85
C LYS A 53 -4.24 27.46 -22.61
N ILE A 54 -5.04 28.32 -21.95
CA ILE A 54 -5.59 29.55 -22.57
C ILE A 54 -4.49 30.56 -22.90
N ARG A 55 -3.38 30.58 -22.13
CA ARG A 55 -2.26 31.51 -22.34
C ARG A 55 -1.24 31.06 -23.40
N GLY A 56 -1.50 29.97 -24.13
CA GLY A 56 -0.69 29.56 -25.28
C GLY A 56 0.74 29.12 -24.92
N GLY A 57 0.94 28.58 -23.72
CA GLY A 57 2.27 28.18 -23.23
C GLY A 57 2.85 26.97 -23.97
N ARG A 58 3.86 27.22 -24.82
CA ARG A 58 4.77 26.21 -25.39
C ARG A 58 6.01 26.00 -24.51
N ASP A 59 5.87 26.09 -23.18
CA ASP A 59 6.98 25.99 -22.24
C ASP A 59 6.82 24.82 -21.24
N ILE A 60 7.90 24.54 -20.50
CA ILE A 60 8.03 23.49 -19.48
C ILE A 60 6.91 23.51 -18.41
N ARG A 61 6.23 24.64 -18.20
CA ARG A 61 5.17 24.81 -17.20
C ARG A 61 3.88 24.13 -17.63
N THR A 62 3.62 24.05 -18.94
CA THR A 62 2.50 23.26 -19.48
C THR A 62 2.76 21.76 -19.28
N CYS A 63 4.01 21.30 -19.42
CA CYS A 63 4.39 19.92 -19.12
C CYS A 63 4.22 19.59 -17.63
N ILE A 64 4.61 20.50 -16.73
CA ILE A 64 4.39 20.35 -15.29
C ILE A 64 2.90 20.28 -14.95
N ALA A 65 2.07 21.13 -15.57
CA ALA A 65 0.62 21.09 -15.40
C ALA A 65 0.03 19.74 -15.85
N VAL A 66 0.50 19.19 -16.98
CA VAL A 66 0.10 17.87 -17.46
C VAL A 66 0.54 16.76 -16.49
N PHE A 67 1.77 16.81 -15.96
CA PHE A 67 2.24 15.85 -14.96
C PHE A 67 1.46 15.94 -13.65
N ALA A 68 1.13 17.14 -13.18
CA ALA A 68 0.28 17.35 -12.01
C ALA A 68 -1.12 16.77 -12.24
N GLN A 69 -1.70 16.98 -13.43
CA GLN A 69 -2.99 16.43 -13.81
C GLN A 69 -2.97 14.89 -13.91
N ILE A 70 -1.92 14.31 -14.51
CA ILE A 70 -1.70 12.86 -14.56
C ILE A 70 -1.55 12.31 -13.15
N LYS A 71 -0.76 12.95 -12.28
CA LYS A 71 -0.57 12.51 -10.89
C LYS A 71 -1.88 12.57 -10.10
N ALA A 72 -2.65 13.65 -10.21
CA ALA A 72 -3.96 13.80 -9.57
C ALA A 72 -4.98 12.79 -10.11
N HIS A 73 -4.93 12.48 -11.40
CA HIS A 73 -5.77 11.42 -11.98
C HIS A 73 -5.34 10.04 -11.54
N CYS A 74 -4.05 9.70 -11.56
CA CYS A 74 -3.50 8.43 -11.09
C CYS A 74 -3.78 8.19 -9.60
N TRP A 75 -3.75 9.24 -8.79
CA TRP A 75 -4.16 9.19 -7.39
C TRP A 75 -5.66 8.87 -7.25
N ASN A 76 -6.52 9.44 -8.12
CA ASN A 76 -7.95 9.15 -8.15
C ASN A 76 -8.33 7.83 -8.86
N LEU A 77 -7.45 7.27 -9.70
CA LEU A 77 -7.62 5.96 -10.33
C LEU A 77 -7.60 4.82 -9.31
N GLY A 78 -7.05 5.06 -8.11
CA GLY A 78 -7.21 4.16 -6.96
C GLY A 78 -8.66 4.05 -6.44
N LYS A 79 -9.63 4.82 -6.99
CA LYS A 79 -11.00 4.85 -6.46
C LYS A 79 -12.16 4.69 -7.45
N ASN A 80 -11.99 4.70 -8.78
CA ASN A 80 -13.10 4.33 -9.70
C ASN A 80 -12.62 3.96 -11.12
N ARG A 81 -13.16 2.86 -11.68
CA ARG A 81 -12.85 2.33 -13.01
C ARG A 81 -13.66 3.02 -14.12
N TRP A 82 -13.09 2.95 -15.34
CA TRP A 82 -13.64 3.25 -16.69
C TRP A 82 -13.55 4.70 -17.21
N SER A 83 -12.53 5.00 -18.02
CA SER A 83 -12.73 5.85 -19.21
C SER A 83 -11.71 5.56 -20.32
N LYS A 84 -12.19 5.43 -21.56
CA LYS A 84 -11.40 5.14 -22.78
C LYS A 84 -10.72 6.37 -23.39
N GLN A 85 -10.54 7.47 -22.66
CA GLN A 85 -9.98 8.72 -23.21
C GLN A 85 -8.45 8.82 -23.40
N PRO A 86 -7.56 8.03 -22.75
CA PRO A 86 -6.11 8.21 -22.91
C PRO A 86 -5.62 8.01 -24.36
N TYR A 87 -6.26 7.11 -25.10
CA TYR A 87 -5.81 6.69 -26.43
C TYR A 87 -5.94 7.77 -27.51
N LYS A 88 -6.95 8.67 -27.40
CA LYS A 88 -7.15 9.78 -28.35
C LYS A 88 -6.15 10.92 -28.17
N LYS A 89 -5.64 11.13 -26.95
CA LYS A 89 -4.67 12.20 -26.65
C LYS A 89 -3.23 11.80 -27.05
N ILE A 90 -2.90 10.51 -26.93
CA ILE A 90 -1.61 9.94 -27.41
C ILE A 90 -1.49 10.05 -28.94
N GLN A 91 -2.60 9.91 -29.68
CA GLN A 91 -2.61 10.03 -31.14
C GLN A 91 -2.38 11.48 -31.62
N LEU A 92 -2.96 12.47 -30.94
CA LEU A 92 -2.72 13.89 -31.20
C LEU A 92 -1.28 14.31 -30.87
N PHE A 93 -0.69 13.71 -29.82
CA PHE A 93 0.71 13.91 -29.46
C PHE A 93 1.66 13.41 -30.56
N LYS A 94 1.37 12.24 -31.17
CA LYS A 94 2.15 11.72 -32.31
C LYS A 94 2.17 12.67 -33.51
N GLN A 95 1.02 13.23 -33.90
CA GLN A 95 0.93 14.15 -35.06
C GLN A 95 1.71 15.45 -34.88
N VAL A 96 1.85 15.95 -33.64
CA VAL A 96 2.55 17.21 -33.37
C VAL A 96 4.08 16.99 -33.32
N VAL A 97 4.52 15.85 -32.76
CA VAL A 97 5.93 15.46 -32.70
C VAL A 97 6.51 15.23 -34.10
N GLU A 98 5.71 14.76 -35.05
CA GLU A 98 6.12 14.54 -36.44
C GLU A 98 6.36 15.85 -37.23
N SER A 99 6.01 17.02 -36.67
CA SER A 99 6.02 18.30 -37.39
C SER A 99 7.19 19.27 -37.08
N ASN A 100 8.11 18.96 -36.17
CA ASN A 100 9.26 19.84 -35.84
C ASN A 100 10.63 19.13 -35.93
N ASN A 101 11.55 19.73 -36.69
CA ASN A 101 12.94 19.32 -36.92
C ASN A 101 13.90 19.96 -35.90
N GLN A 102 15.10 19.48 -35.54
CA GLN A 102 15.79 18.17 -35.47
C GLN A 102 17.24 18.52 -35.10
N ALA A 103 17.69 18.22 -33.87
CA ALA A 103 19.10 17.92 -33.54
C ALA A 103 19.28 17.63 -32.05
N ASN A 104 18.77 18.49 -31.15
CA ASN A 104 18.87 18.28 -29.69
C ASN A 104 17.56 17.84 -29.04
N GLU A 105 16.43 18.10 -29.69
CA GLU A 105 15.14 17.61 -29.23
C GLU A 105 15.03 16.09 -29.36
N ALA A 106 15.67 15.48 -30.36
CA ALA A 106 15.63 14.05 -30.57
C ALA A 106 16.22 13.28 -29.37
N GLU A 107 17.29 13.78 -28.76
CA GLU A 107 17.91 13.14 -27.60
C GLU A 107 17.05 13.32 -26.34
N VAL A 108 16.59 14.54 -26.07
CA VAL A 108 15.72 14.85 -24.92
C VAL A 108 14.40 14.08 -25.01
N PHE A 109 13.81 14.04 -26.20
CA PHE A 109 12.59 13.30 -26.47
C PHE A 109 12.81 11.79 -26.40
N THR A 110 13.96 11.28 -26.85
CA THR A 110 14.32 9.86 -26.69
C THR A 110 14.45 9.49 -25.22
N ARG A 111 15.14 10.29 -24.41
CA ARG A 111 15.26 10.04 -22.96
C ARG A 111 13.91 10.13 -22.25
N PHE A 112 13.09 11.11 -22.59
CA PHE A 112 11.75 11.26 -22.04
C PHE A 112 10.81 10.11 -22.46
N LYS A 113 10.89 9.68 -23.73
CA LYS A 113 10.15 8.53 -24.25
C LYS A 113 10.55 7.25 -23.54
N ILE A 114 11.85 6.99 -23.36
CA ILE A 114 12.36 5.85 -22.59
C ILE A 114 11.81 5.89 -21.17
N GLN A 115 11.81 7.06 -20.51
CA GLN A 115 11.27 7.18 -19.16
C GLN A 115 9.76 6.87 -19.11
N ILE A 116 8.97 7.41 -20.04
CA ILE A 116 7.53 7.11 -20.12
C ILE A 116 7.29 5.63 -20.42
N GLU A 117 8.06 5.02 -21.32
CA GLU A 117 7.94 3.60 -21.64
C GLU A 117 8.28 2.74 -20.42
N ASN A 118 9.30 3.12 -19.64
CA ASN A 118 9.64 2.47 -18.37
C ASN A 118 8.53 2.64 -17.33
N ASP A 119 7.94 3.83 -17.20
CA ASP A 119 6.86 4.10 -16.26
C ASP A 119 5.57 3.35 -16.67
N ILE A 120 5.25 3.29 -17.97
CA ILE A 120 4.14 2.50 -18.50
C ILE A 120 4.38 1.01 -18.28
N ALA A 121 5.59 0.50 -18.55
CA ALA A 121 5.95 -0.89 -18.30
C ALA A 121 5.85 -1.25 -16.81
N ALA A 122 6.27 -0.35 -15.92
CA ALA A 122 6.10 -0.50 -14.47
C ALA A 122 4.61 -0.52 -14.09
N CYS A 123 3.80 0.41 -14.61
CA CYS A 123 2.36 0.44 -14.36
C CYS A 123 1.63 -0.80 -14.92
N MET A 124 2.02 -1.29 -16.11
CA MET A 124 1.47 -2.51 -16.71
C MET A 124 1.87 -3.75 -15.92
N SER A 125 3.10 -3.82 -15.42
CA SER A 125 3.55 -4.91 -14.54
C SER A 125 2.77 -4.92 -13.23
N ILE A 126 2.50 -3.74 -12.65
CA ILE A 126 1.63 -3.60 -11.48
C ILE A 126 0.18 -4.00 -11.82
N ALA A 127 -0.33 -3.60 -12.99
CA ALA A 127 -1.71 -3.92 -13.40
C ALA A 127 -1.91 -5.42 -13.67
N GLU A 128 -0.95 -6.08 -14.31
CA GLU A 128 -0.94 -7.53 -14.54
C GLU A 128 -0.80 -8.29 -13.22
N PHE A 129 -0.04 -7.74 -12.28
CA PHE A 129 0.03 -8.23 -10.89
C PHE A 129 -1.28 -8.00 -10.11
N CYS A 130 -2.02 -6.93 -10.41
CA CYS A 130 -3.34 -6.65 -9.84
C CYS A 130 -4.49 -7.37 -10.55
N LEU A 131 -4.23 -8.14 -11.63
CA LEU A 131 -5.24 -9.03 -12.17
C LEU A 131 -5.56 -10.08 -11.11
N PRO A 132 -6.85 -10.39 -10.87
CA PRO A 132 -7.20 -11.45 -9.95
C PRO A 132 -6.45 -12.72 -10.40
N PRO A 133 -5.80 -13.44 -9.48
CA PRO A 133 -5.08 -14.67 -9.82
C PRO A 133 -6.02 -15.57 -10.61
N LYS A 134 -5.49 -16.23 -11.65
CA LYS A 134 -6.27 -17.20 -12.43
C LYS A 134 -6.83 -18.23 -11.46
N THR A 135 -8.13 -18.12 -11.16
CA THR A 135 -8.81 -19.00 -10.23
C THR A 135 -8.80 -20.40 -10.85
N THR A 136 -8.26 -21.37 -10.14
CA THR A 136 -8.44 -22.77 -10.54
C THR A 136 -9.93 -23.07 -10.58
N PRO A 137 -10.42 -23.81 -11.61
CA PRO A 137 -11.84 -24.12 -11.69
C PRO A 137 -12.27 -24.86 -10.43
N LYS A 138 -13.24 -24.26 -9.74
CA LYS A 138 -13.84 -24.78 -8.51
C LYS A 138 -14.54 -26.11 -8.81
N PRO A 139 -14.35 -27.18 -8.02
CA PRO A 139 -15.16 -28.39 -8.12
C PRO A 139 -16.66 -28.06 -7.96
N PRO A 140 -17.57 -28.74 -8.69
CA PRO A 140 -19.00 -28.45 -8.64
C PRO A 140 -19.60 -28.65 -7.24
N GLU A 141 -18.97 -29.48 -6.41
CA GLU A 141 -19.37 -29.80 -5.03
C GLU A 141 -18.67 -28.94 -3.96
N ALA A 142 -17.85 -27.96 -4.36
CA ALA A 142 -17.21 -27.08 -3.39
C ALA A 142 -18.21 -26.06 -2.82
N ALA A 143 -18.18 -25.89 -1.51
CA ALA A 143 -18.95 -24.89 -0.80
C ALA A 143 -18.06 -24.26 0.28
N CYS A 144 -18.41 -23.07 0.75
CA CYS A 144 -17.75 -22.46 1.90
C CYS A 144 -17.93 -23.38 3.10
N TRP A 145 -16.86 -23.86 3.73
CA TRP A 145 -17.01 -24.71 4.92
C TRP A 145 -17.56 -23.97 6.15
N ILE A 146 -17.73 -22.64 6.08
CA ILE A 146 -18.31 -21.81 7.14
C ILE A 146 -19.80 -21.56 6.91
N CYS A 147 -20.21 -20.98 5.78
CA CYS A 147 -21.62 -20.67 5.50
C CYS A 147 -22.37 -21.78 4.75
N LEU A 148 -21.65 -22.78 4.24
CA LEU A 148 -22.17 -23.89 3.42
C LEU A 148 -22.73 -23.49 2.05
N ASP A 149 -22.53 -22.23 1.64
CA ASP A 149 -22.95 -21.74 0.32
C ASP A 149 -21.86 -21.99 -0.74
N ASP A 150 -22.30 -22.29 -1.95
CA ASP A 150 -21.47 -22.51 -3.13
C ASP A 150 -21.41 -21.29 -4.07
N GLU A 151 -22.32 -20.33 -3.89
CA GLU A 151 -22.36 -19.04 -4.57
C GLU A 151 -21.38 -18.03 -3.97
N PRO A 152 -21.01 -16.96 -4.72
CA PRO A 152 -20.26 -15.84 -4.15
C PRO A 152 -20.95 -15.27 -2.91
N ASP A 153 -20.17 -14.71 -1.98
CA ASP A 153 -20.73 -14.09 -0.78
C ASP A 153 -21.54 -12.81 -1.09
N GLU A 154 -22.14 -12.21 -0.06
CA GLU A 154 -22.92 -10.96 -0.17
C GLU A 154 -22.14 -9.78 -0.80
N HIS A 155 -20.81 -9.87 -0.84
CA HIS A 155 -19.91 -8.86 -1.41
C HIS A 155 -19.45 -9.22 -2.83
N GLY A 156 -19.93 -10.35 -3.38
CA GLY A 156 -19.56 -10.88 -4.69
C GLY A 156 -18.18 -11.57 -4.70
N GLU A 157 -17.61 -11.90 -3.54
CA GLU A 157 -16.34 -12.61 -3.45
C GLU A 157 -16.53 -14.11 -3.69
N SER A 158 -15.75 -14.67 -4.62
CA SER A 158 -15.80 -16.08 -4.95
C SER A 158 -15.13 -16.96 -3.90
N LEU A 159 -15.50 -18.24 -3.85
CA LEU A 159 -14.80 -19.26 -3.07
C LEU A 159 -13.35 -19.42 -3.51
N GLU A 160 -12.44 -19.33 -2.55
CA GLU A 160 -11.02 -19.59 -2.75
C GLU A 160 -10.60 -20.85 -1.99
N ARG A 161 -9.62 -21.56 -2.56
CA ARG A 161 -9.00 -22.70 -1.88
C ARG A 161 -7.99 -22.20 -0.85
N THR A 162 -8.24 -22.49 0.42
CA THR A 162 -7.51 -21.92 1.55
C THR A 162 -6.34 -22.80 2.00
N CYS A 163 -6.52 -24.12 2.01
CA CYS A 163 -5.58 -25.11 2.56
C CYS A 163 -5.37 -26.31 1.63
N ALA A 164 -4.44 -27.20 1.99
CA ALA A 164 -4.30 -28.50 1.33
C ALA A 164 -5.33 -29.55 1.80
N CYS A 165 -6.40 -29.13 2.48
CA CYS A 165 -7.49 -30.00 2.85
C CYS A 165 -8.05 -30.73 1.60
N ARG A 166 -8.36 -32.02 1.74
CA ARG A 166 -8.83 -32.87 0.64
C ARG A 166 -10.31 -32.60 0.33
N GLY A 167 -10.70 -32.82 -0.92
CA GLY A 167 -12.08 -32.64 -1.39
C GLY A 167 -12.55 -31.18 -1.36
N SER A 168 -13.83 -30.97 -1.07
CA SER A 168 -14.48 -29.66 -1.01
C SER A 168 -14.23 -28.88 0.30
N SER A 169 -13.68 -29.52 1.33
CA SER A 169 -13.51 -28.91 2.66
C SER A 169 -12.44 -27.82 2.74
N GLY A 170 -11.66 -27.61 1.67
CA GLY A 170 -10.63 -26.58 1.59
C GLY A 170 -11.10 -25.24 1.03
N TYR A 171 -12.39 -25.04 0.74
CA TYR A 171 -12.90 -23.83 0.09
C TYR A 171 -13.62 -22.90 1.08
N CYS A 172 -13.34 -21.60 1.00
CA CYS A 172 -13.99 -20.61 1.85
C CYS A 172 -14.01 -19.22 1.20
N HIS A 173 -15.04 -18.43 1.52
CA HIS A 173 -15.03 -17.00 1.26
C HIS A 173 -14.03 -16.30 2.17
N ILE A 174 -13.31 -15.31 1.64
CA ILE A 174 -12.33 -14.54 2.40
C ILE A 174 -12.99 -13.82 3.60
N ASN A 175 -14.22 -13.32 3.41
CA ASN A 175 -14.94 -12.61 4.47
C ASN A 175 -15.48 -13.58 5.55
N CYS A 176 -15.94 -14.78 5.17
CA CYS A 176 -16.37 -15.78 6.14
C CYS A 176 -15.22 -16.18 7.07
N ILE A 177 -14.02 -16.43 6.52
CA ILE A 177 -12.86 -16.82 7.34
C ILE A 177 -12.36 -15.67 8.21
N ALA A 178 -12.40 -14.43 7.70
CA ALA A 178 -12.02 -13.24 8.46
C ALA A 178 -12.97 -13.02 9.65
N ASN A 179 -14.28 -13.18 9.43
CA ASN A 179 -15.28 -13.09 10.49
C ASN A 179 -15.09 -14.19 11.53
N PHE A 180 -14.85 -15.43 11.11
CA PHE A 180 -14.52 -16.54 12.00
C PHE A 180 -13.27 -16.23 12.84
N ALA A 181 -12.19 -15.78 12.20
CA ALA A 181 -10.94 -15.44 12.86
C ALA A 181 -11.11 -14.27 13.86
N ALA A 182 -11.90 -13.25 13.51
CA ALA A 182 -12.23 -12.14 14.40
C ALA A 182 -13.05 -12.57 15.63
N GLN A 183 -13.99 -13.50 15.47
CA GLN A 183 -14.75 -14.08 16.58
C GLN A 183 -13.84 -14.89 17.52
N LYS A 184 -12.90 -15.66 16.97
CA LYS A 184 -11.89 -16.39 17.77
C LYS A 184 -11.02 -15.44 18.58
N ASN A 185 -10.51 -14.38 17.95
CA ASN A 185 -9.72 -13.36 18.66
C ASN A 185 -10.53 -12.66 19.76
N THR A 186 -11.82 -12.36 19.52
CA THR A 186 -12.69 -11.78 20.55
C THR A 186 -12.84 -12.71 21.75
N THR A 187 -13.06 -14.01 21.51
CA THR A 187 -13.16 -15.03 22.57
C THR A 187 -11.85 -15.16 23.34
N PHE A 188 -10.71 -15.13 22.64
CA PHE A 188 -9.39 -15.15 23.25
C PHE A 188 -9.17 -13.94 24.16
N MET A 189 -9.47 -12.72 23.69
CA MET A 189 -9.32 -11.50 24.50
C MET A 189 -10.20 -11.52 25.76
N GLN A 190 -11.42 -12.06 25.67
CA GLN A 190 -12.28 -12.23 26.85
C GLN A 190 -11.66 -13.16 27.89
N ARG A 191 -11.08 -14.28 27.46
CA ARG A 191 -10.38 -15.21 28.37
C ARG A 191 -9.16 -14.56 29.03
N MET A 192 -8.42 -13.75 28.28
CA MET A 192 -7.28 -13.00 28.81
C MET A 192 -7.74 -12.03 29.91
N MET A 193 -8.86 -11.33 29.71
CA MET A 193 -9.43 -10.42 30.72
C MET A 193 -9.92 -11.13 31.99
N THR A 194 -10.30 -12.42 31.90
CA THR A 194 -10.71 -13.23 33.07
C THR A 194 -9.55 -13.77 33.91
N GLY A 195 -8.32 -13.31 33.67
CA GLY A 195 -7.15 -13.66 34.48
C GLY A 195 -6.33 -14.84 33.96
N MET A 196 -6.50 -15.23 32.70
CA MET A 196 -5.61 -16.18 32.06
C MET A 196 -4.23 -15.54 31.87
N SER A 197 -3.24 -16.00 32.64
CA SER A 197 -1.86 -15.54 32.51
C SER A 197 -1.20 -16.24 31.31
N MET A 198 -0.71 -15.44 30.37
CA MET A 198 0.06 -15.89 29.21
C MET A 198 1.21 -14.93 28.99
N SER A 199 2.30 -15.43 28.43
CA SER A 199 3.36 -14.55 27.95
C SER A 199 2.88 -13.70 26.76
N ALA A 200 3.59 -12.60 26.47
CA ALA A 200 3.30 -11.76 25.32
C ALA A 200 3.41 -12.56 23.99
N ASP A 201 4.40 -13.44 23.90
CA ASP A 201 4.66 -14.26 22.71
C ASP A 201 3.54 -15.28 22.46
N GLU A 202 3.07 -15.96 23.52
CA GLU A 202 1.94 -16.88 23.40
C GLU A 202 0.64 -16.14 23.02
N SER A 203 0.46 -14.92 23.54
CA SER A 203 -0.72 -14.10 23.22
C SER A 203 -0.70 -13.64 21.76
N SER A 204 0.47 -13.23 21.24
CA SER A 204 0.64 -12.88 19.82
C SER A 204 0.35 -14.08 18.91
N LYS A 205 0.87 -15.26 19.29
CA LYS A 205 0.64 -16.50 18.56
C LYS A 205 -0.84 -16.88 18.52
N GLU A 206 -1.53 -16.91 19.65
CA GLU A 206 -2.95 -17.25 19.70
C GLU A 206 -3.83 -16.27 18.90
N LEU A 207 -3.48 -14.98 18.85
CA LEU A 207 -4.20 -13.99 18.05
C LEU A 207 -3.94 -14.09 16.55
N SER A 208 -2.80 -14.62 16.14
CA SER A 208 -2.43 -14.76 14.71
C SER A 208 -2.91 -16.08 14.11
N VAL A 209 -2.93 -17.17 14.90
CA VAL A 209 -3.29 -18.53 14.43
C VAL A 209 -4.59 -18.57 13.61
N PRO A 210 -5.73 -17.98 14.04
CA PRO A 210 -6.97 -18.03 13.25
C PRO A 210 -6.87 -17.36 11.88
N TRP A 211 -5.92 -16.44 11.71
CA TRP A 211 -5.68 -15.68 10.48
C TRP A 211 -4.61 -16.30 9.59
N THR A 212 -3.80 -17.22 10.13
CA THR A 212 -2.66 -17.80 9.42
C THR A 212 -2.81 -19.29 9.18
N GLN A 213 -3.66 -19.99 9.95
CA GLN A 213 -3.78 -21.44 9.89
C GLN A 213 -5.22 -21.91 9.68
N CYS A 214 -5.36 -22.97 8.88
CA CYS A 214 -6.62 -23.67 8.71
C CYS A 214 -7.05 -24.36 10.01
N PRO A 215 -8.28 -24.12 10.52
CA PRO A 215 -8.72 -24.76 11.77
C PRO A 215 -8.95 -26.28 11.64
N THR A 216 -8.98 -26.81 10.42
CA THR A 216 -9.23 -28.23 10.15
C THR A 216 -7.92 -29.02 10.04
N CYS A 217 -6.95 -28.54 9.26
CA CYS A 217 -5.69 -29.27 9.02
C CYS A 217 -4.46 -28.64 9.69
N ASN A 218 -4.61 -27.48 10.35
CA ASN A 218 -3.53 -26.71 10.99
C ASN A 218 -2.37 -26.32 10.07
N GLN A 219 -2.57 -26.39 8.75
CA GLN A 219 -1.58 -25.88 7.79
C GLN A 219 -1.72 -24.38 7.65
N ASP A 220 -0.58 -23.73 7.46
CA ASP A 220 -0.57 -22.30 7.14
C ASP A 220 -1.27 -22.06 5.79
N TYR A 221 -2.03 -20.97 5.73
CA TYR A 221 -2.53 -20.45 4.46
C TYR A 221 -1.34 -20.03 3.60
N THR A 222 -1.43 -20.23 2.28
CA THR A 222 -0.34 -19.90 1.35
C THR A 222 -0.82 -19.10 0.14
N GLY A 223 0.13 -18.53 -0.59
CA GLY A 223 -0.13 -17.83 -1.85
C GLY A 223 -1.00 -16.59 -1.71
N THR A 224 -1.88 -16.36 -2.70
CA THR A 224 -2.73 -15.17 -2.76
C THR A 224 -3.74 -15.12 -1.62
N PHE A 225 -4.27 -16.28 -1.21
CA PHE A 225 -5.24 -16.36 -0.12
C PHE A 225 -4.64 -15.85 1.20
N ALA A 226 -3.43 -16.30 1.55
CA ALA A 226 -2.73 -15.87 2.76
C ALA A 226 -2.54 -14.35 2.80
N TRP A 227 -2.09 -13.77 1.68
CA TRP A 227 -1.92 -12.34 1.54
C TRP A 227 -3.25 -11.59 1.69
N ARG A 228 -4.29 -12.00 0.96
CA ARG A 228 -5.61 -11.36 1.05
C ARG A 228 -6.13 -11.41 2.48
N LEU A 229 -5.98 -12.54 3.16
CA LEU A 229 -6.43 -12.72 4.53
C LEU A 229 -5.65 -11.84 5.51
N ALA A 230 -4.34 -11.71 5.34
CA ALA A 230 -3.51 -10.83 6.15
C ALA A 230 -3.86 -9.34 5.95
N VAL A 231 -4.18 -8.93 4.73
CA VAL A 231 -4.68 -7.58 4.45
C VAL A 231 -6.02 -7.34 5.15
N THR A 232 -6.96 -8.29 5.04
CA THR A 232 -8.24 -8.22 5.73
C THR A 232 -8.06 -8.18 7.25
N PHE A 233 -7.12 -8.96 7.81
CA PHE A 233 -6.76 -8.92 9.23
C PHE A 233 -6.33 -7.53 9.67
N SER A 234 -5.43 -6.89 8.90
CA SER A 234 -4.97 -5.54 9.20
C SER A 234 -6.10 -4.51 9.16
N PHE A 235 -6.98 -4.60 8.15
CA PHE A 235 -8.13 -3.70 8.05
C PHE A 235 -9.14 -3.88 9.18
N GLN A 236 -9.40 -5.13 9.60
CA GLN A 236 -10.32 -5.47 10.68
C GLN A 236 -9.99 -4.74 11.98
N TYR A 237 -8.70 -4.55 12.27
CA TYR A 237 -8.23 -3.91 13.50
C TYR A 237 -7.57 -2.54 13.27
N TYR A 238 -7.71 -1.97 12.07
CA TYR A 238 -7.03 -0.71 11.71
C TYR A 238 -7.46 0.47 12.59
N SER A 239 -8.73 0.50 13.03
CA SER A 239 -9.30 1.57 13.85
C SER A 239 -8.93 1.49 15.33
N TYR A 240 -8.36 0.37 15.79
CA TYR A 240 -8.03 0.18 17.19
C TYR A 240 -6.84 1.05 17.61
N PRO A 241 -6.71 1.40 18.90
CA PRO A 241 -5.51 2.07 19.41
C PRO A 241 -4.22 1.34 19.04
N TYR A 242 -3.15 2.09 18.90
CA TYR A 242 -1.85 1.58 18.46
C TYR A 242 -1.17 0.62 19.44
N ASN A 243 -1.47 0.76 20.73
CA ASN A 243 -1.04 -0.12 21.80
C ASN A 243 -1.95 -1.36 21.95
N GLU A 244 -3.01 -1.50 21.14
CA GLU A 244 -3.86 -2.67 21.18
C GLU A 244 -3.16 -3.87 20.52
N LEU A 245 -3.03 -4.97 21.26
CA LEU A 245 -2.32 -6.17 20.82
C LEU A 245 -2.83 -6.72 19.48
N ARG A 246 -4.16 -6.75 19.26
CA ARG A 246 -4.75 -7.21 17.99
C ARG A 246 -4.26 -6.43 16.78
N ARG A 247 -4.12 -5.11 16.93
CA ARG A 247 -3.62 -4.25 15.85
C ARG A 247 -2.15 -4.54 15.59
N GLN A 248 -1.34 -4.67 16.63
CA GLN A 248 0.09 -4.99 16.51
C GLN A 248 0.31 -6.32 15.79
N VAL A 249 -0.34 -7.38 16.27
CA VAL A 249 -0.26 -8.73 15.69
C VAL A 249 -0.73 -8.75 14.24
N SER A 250 -1.76 -7.97 13.89
CA SER A 250 -2.24 -7.88 12.51
C SER A 250 -1.21 -7.27 11.55
N ILE A 251 -0.45 -6.27 12.02
CA ILE A 251 0.59 -5.61 11.23
C ILE A 251 1.80 -6.54 11.08
N GLU A 252 2.23 -7.17 12.17
CA GLU A 252 3.33 -8.15 12.17
C GLU A 252 3.01 -9.31 11.21
N THR A 253 1.78 -9.85 11.29
CA THR A 253 1.32 -10.93 10.40
C THR A 253 1.33 -10.49 8.94
N LEU A 254 0.85 -9.28 8.64
CA LEU A 254 0.87 -8.73 7.29
C LEU A 254 2.30 -8.59 6.75
N SER A 255 3.21 -8.04 7.55
CA SER A 255 4.63 -7.90 7.20
C SER A 255 5.26 -9.26 6.89
N ARG A 256 5.01 -10.27 7.73
CA ARG A 256 5.52 -11.65 7.54
C ARG A 256 5.00 -12.28 6.25
N VAL A 257 3.69 -12.25 6.03
CA VAL A 257 3.07 -12.84 4.83
C VAL A 257 3.57 -12.17 3.54
N PHE A 258 3.80 -10.85 3.55
CA PHE A 258 4.39 -10.17 2.41
C PHE A 258 5.81 -10.63 2.08
N LEU A 259 6.63 -10.91 3.10
CA LEU A 259 7.97 -11.46 2.89
C LEU A 259 7.92 -12.90 2.37
N GLU A 260 7.04 -13.74 2.92
CA GLU A 260 6.86 -15.14 2.51
C GLU A 260 6.32 -15.29 1.08
N THR A 261 5.46 -14.36 0.64
CA THR A 261 4.84 -14.37 -0.70
C THR A 261 5.65 -13.59 -1.76
N SER A 262 6.89 -13.21 -1.43
CA SER A 262 7.78 -12.42 -2.28
C SER A 262 7.19 -11.08 -2.74
N GLN A 263 6.27 -10.51 -1.96
CA GLN A 263 5.66 -9.21 -2.20
C GLN A 263 6.47 -8.10 -1.52
N TYR A 264 7.75 -8.02 -1.84
CA TYR A 264 8.72 -7.20 -1.10
C TYR A 264 8.35 -5.72 -1.04
N ASP A 265 7.84 -5.14 -2.14
CA ASP A 265 7.46 -3.72 -2.17
C ASP A 265 6.32 -3.41 -1.19
N MET A 266 5.31 -4.28 -1.13
CA MET A 266 4.20 -4.15 -0.18
C MET A 266 4.66 -4.42 1.24
N GLY A 267 5.54 -5.41 1.44
CA GLY A 267 6.18 -5.74 2.72
C GLY A 267 6.96 -4.57 3.29
N ILE A 268 7.79 -3.92 2.47
CA ILE A 268 8.53 -2.71 2.86
C ILE A 268 7.57 -1.57 3.22
N GLY A 269 6.47 -1.41 2.48
CA GLY A 269 5.43 -0.43 2.79
C GLY A 269 4.77 -0.67 4.16
N ALA A 270 4.44 -1.93 4.48
CA ALA A 270 3.88 -2.32 5.77
C ALA A 270 4.88 -2.09 6.92
N LEU A 271 6.13 -2.55 6.77
CA LEU A 271 7.21 -2.37 7.74
C LEU A 271 7.52 -0.89 8.00
N LYS A 272 7.49 -0.02 6.96
CA LYS A 272 7.65 1.43 7.15
C LYS A 272 6.55 2.02 8.03
N LYS A 273 5.30 1.57 7.87
CA LYS A 273 4.18 2.00 8.74
C LYS A 273 4.41 1.54 10.18
N GLU A 274 4.86 0.30 10.37
CA GLU A 274 5.19 -0.27 11.68
C GLU A 274 6.35 0.46 12.38
N ILE A 275 7.43 0.77 11.65
CA ILE A 275 8.55 1.55 12.19
C ILE A 275 8.09 2.96 12.60
N ASN A 276 7.30 3.62 11.77
CA ASN A 276 6.76 4.95 12.10
C ASN A 276 5.84 4.89 13.32
N LEU A 277 5.08 3.80 13.46
CA LEU A 277 4.27 3.53 14.63
C LEU A 277 5.12 3.41 15.92
N ILE A 278 6.15 2.56 15.92
CA ILE A 278 7.05 2.40 17.08
C ILE A 278 7.68 3.75 17.46
N ARG A 279 8.04 4.58 16.47
CA ARG A 279 8.57 5.92 16.71
C ARG A 279 7.56 6.85 17.38
N THR A 280 6.29 6.82 16.97
CA THR A 280 5.22 7.62 17.58
C THR A 280 4.98 7.21 19.03
N MET A 281 4.85 5.91 19.30
CA MET A 281 4.67 5.40 20.67
C MET A 281 5.84 5.80 21.58
N ARG A 282 7.08 5.73 21.08
CA ARG A 282 8.26 6.19 21.84
C ARG A 282 8.24 7.69 22.14
N LYS A 283 7.65 8.51 21.27
CA LYS A 283 7.51 9.96 21.51
C LYS A 283 6.48 10.23 22.60
N GLU A 284 5.32 9.56 22.54
CA GLU A 284 4.26 9.69 23.54
C GLU A 284 4.74 9.28 24.94
N LEU A 285 5.46 8.16 25.03
CA LEU A 285 6.06 7.70 26.29
C LEU A 285 7.09 8.69 26.87
N ARG A 286 7.75 9.50 26.03
CA ARG A 286 8.68 10.55 26.48
C ARG A 286 7.96 11.81 26.95
N THR A 287 6.86 12.19 26.30
CA THR A 287 6.11 13.40 26.65
C THR A 287 5.32 13.27 27.95
N ASP A 288 4.91 12.06 28.31
CA ASP A 288 4.13 11.84 29.53
C ASP A 288 4.95 11.96 30.83
N GLY A 289 6.28 12.16 30.75
CA GLY A 289 7.12 12.62 31.86
C GLY A 289 7.13 11.74 33.14
N LYS A 290 6.46 10.58 33.12
CA LYS A 290 6.23 9.71 34.29
C LYS A 290 6.95 8.38 34.22
N ILE A 291 7.76 8.12 33.21
CA ILE A 291 8.64 6.95 33.21
C ILE A 291 9.94 7.37 33.88
N ALA A 292 10.00 7.13 35.18
CA ALA A 292 11.24 7.01 35.92
C ALA A 292 12.20 6.14 35.10
N SER A 293 13.43 6.60 34.93
CA SER A 293 14.52 6.05 34.13
C SER A 293 14.98 4.63 34.53
N GLY A 294 14.12 3.79 35.12
CA GLY A 294 14.48 2.51 35.74
C GLY A 294 13.85 1.26 35.14
N PHE A 295 13.03 1.34 34.07
CA PHE A 295 12.34 0.14 33.54
C PHE A 295 12.87 -0.39 32.20
N TRP A 296 13.84 0.28 31.57
CA TRP A 296 14.61 -0.36 30.50
C TRP A 296 15.79 -1.05 31.16
N MET A 297 15.61 -2.30 31.59
CA MET A 297 16.75 -3.18 31.85
C MET A 297 17.50 -3.29 30.52
N ASP A 298 18.72 -2.77 30.49
CA ASP A 298 19.66 -3.02 29.42
C ASP A 298 19.76 -4.54 29.22
N ALA A 299 19.48 -5.00 28.01
CA ALA A 299 19.71 -6.38 27.58
C ALA A 299 21.22 -6.75 27.53
N GLY A 300 22.08 -5.98 28.19
CA GLY A 300 23.54 -6.11 28.21
C GLY A 300 24.11 -6.88 29.41
N ASP A 301 23.36 -7.09 30.49
CA ASP A 301 23.90 -7.65 31.75
C ASP A 301 23.60 -9.15 31.98
N LEU A 302 23.55 -9.94 30.91
CA LEU A 302 23.47 -11.42 31.01
C LEU A 302 24.82 -12.15 30.86
N ASN A 303 25.97 -11.44 30.86
CA ASN A 303 27.26 -12.08 30.59
C ASN A 303 28.36 -11.91 31.67
N THR A 304 28.01 -11.56 32.90
CA THR A 304 28.98 -11.41 34.00
C THR A 304 28.56 -12.11 35.29
N GLN A 305 28.20 -13.40 35.18
CA GLN A 305 28.34 -14.35 36.30
C GLN A 305 28.85 -15.71 35.79
N LYS A 306 30.12 -15.70 35.38
CA LYS A 306 31.01 -16.87 35.46
C LYS A 306 32.30 -16.42 36.13
N ASN A 307 32.32 -16.51 37.47
CA ASN A 307 33.44 -16.87 38.34
C ASN A 307 33.00 -16.73 39.80
#